data_AF-A0A1G0BFA6-F1
#
_entry.id   AF-A0A1G0BFA6-F1
#
_cell.length_a   1.000
_cell.length_b   1.000
_cell.length_c   1.000
_cell.angle_alpha   90.00
_cell.angle_beta   90.00
_cell.angle_gamma   90.00
#
_symmetry.space_group_name_H-M   'P 1'
#
loop_
_entity.id
_entity.type
_entity.pdbx_description
1 polymer ?
#
loop_
_entity_poly.entity_id
_entity_poly.type
_entity_poly.pdbx_seq_one_letter_code
_entity_poly.pdbx_strand_id
1 'polypeptide(L)'
;MFPGLCSVVIDPPSEHYYENKLFDLSDPKLNRDDSLLPFHRAYSSLQEQGIPVNTVDFLLQGKLKAESNQYFSLGMLANISVLETRKDVELKGFLIMEPPVVAPEIYDALPDLTTRFEGVYIHNTIGDGYSLAGVDQSRLRKLYWPQPYLGVIDRYWSNANRLNRVAVINGNHKPRIRNGELYSKRIEAMAALARLGAVDLYGTGWNKWWTRRSLWLPYWLNRSALMSINRGACTSKYETLSRYRFCLCFENMQMTGYVTEKIFDCLYAGTIPLYLGAPDIASLIPSEAYIDCRKFTSWDEMWHELNGMSENQINAIREAGRTFLGSEEYLKYYNSLPEIMCQTATAT
;
A
#
# COMPACT_ATOMS: atom_id res chain seq x y z
N MET A 1 -20.38 0.87 38.48
CA MET A 1 -19.14 1.57 38.08
C MET A 1 -19.25 1.71 36.57
N PHE A 2 -19.57 2.89 36.05
CA PHE A 2 -19.50 3.10 34.61
C PHE A 2 -18.03 2.84 34.22
N PRO A 3 -17.73 1.98 33.23
CA PRO A 3 -16.36 1.84 32.78
C PRO A 3 -15.85 3.24 32.42
N GLY A 4 -14.67 3.59 32.92
CA GLY A 4 -14.00 4.84 32.59
C GLY A 4 -14.03 5.08 31.09
N LEU A 5 -14.33 6.30 30.66
CA LEU A 5 -14.46 6.62 29.24
C LEU A 5 -13.14 6.30 28.53
N CYS A 6 -13.10 5.20 27.77
CA CYS A 6 -11.97 4.81 26.92
C CYS A 6 -12.13 5.45 25.54
N SER A 7 -11.04 5.90 24.92
CA SER A 7 -11.03 6.41 23.55
C SER A 7 -9.90 5.84 22.73
N VAL A 8 -10.06 5.82 21.41
CA VAL A 8 -9.02 5.42 20.46
C VAL A 8 -8.40 6.67 19.84
N VAL A 9 -7.08 6.71 19.80
CA VAL A 9 -6.28 7.80 19.25
C VAL A 9 -5.40 7.26 18.13
N ILE A 10 -5.54 7.82 16.93
CA ILE A 10 -4.78 7.41 15.74
C ILE A 10 -3.75 8.49 15.40
N ASP A 11 -2.46 8.12 15.35
CA ASP A 11 -1.38 9.00 14.86
C ASP A 11 -1.14 8.74 13.37
N PRO A 12 -1.60 9.64 12.48
CA PRO A 12 -1.46 9.46 11.05
C PRO A 12 0.00 9.60 10.56
N PRO A 13 0.30 9.14 9.34
CA PRO A 13 1.66 9.20 8.79
C PRO A 13 2.15 10.63 8.50
N SER A 14 1.28 11.65 8.58
CA SER A 14 1.67 13.07 8.51
C SER A 14 0.61 13.98 9.10
N GLU A 15 1.02 15.19 9.50
CA GLU A 15 0.14 16.24 10.05
C GLU A 15 -0.96 16.70 9.10
N HIS A 16 -0.84 16.43 7.78
CA HIS A 16 -1.90 16.76 6.81
C HIS A 16 -3.24 16.08 7.13
N TYR A 17 -3.21 14.98 7.90
CA TYR A 17 -4.39 14.22 8.30
C TYR A 17 -4.92 14.57 9.70
N TYR A 18 -4.29 15.52 10.41
CA TYR A 18 -4.75 16.01 11.72
C TYR A 18 -6.13 16.65 11.64
N GLU A 19 -6.70 17.00 12.79
CA GLU A 19 -8.06 17.52 12.89
C GLU A 19 -9.10 16.53 12.34
N ASN A 20 -8.87 15.22 12.53
CA ASN A 20 -9.70 14.13 12.02
C ASN A 20 -9.83 14.06 10.49
N LYS A 21 -8.99 14.77 9.72
CA LYS A 21 -8.98 14.69 8.25
C LYS A 21 -8.66 13.30 7.72
N LEU A 22 -8.02 12.44 8.51
CA LEU A 22 -7.83 11.02 8.19
C LEU A 22 -9.16 10.28 7.92
N PHE A 23 -10.27 10.73 8.52
CA PHE A 23 -11.58 10.08 8.42
C PHE A 23 -12.55 10.84 7.50
N ASP A 24 -12.12 11.98 6.96
CA ASP A 24 -12.94 12.86 6.12
C ASP A 24 -12.89 12.41 4.65
N LEU A 25 -13.92 11.68 4.24
CA LEU A 25 -14.06 11.21 2.86
C LEU A 25 -14.35 12.34 1.86
N SER A 26 -14.70 13.54 2.33
CA SER A 26 -15.04 14.68 1.47
C SER A 26 -13.83 15.46 0.97
N ASP A 27 -12.64 15.29 1.56
CA ASP A 27 -11.41 15.95 1.11
C ASP A 27 -10.90 15.28 -0.19
N PRO A 28 -10.99 15.96 -1.35
CA PRO A 28 -10.65 15.35 -2.64
C PRO A 28 -9.14 15.17 -2.83
N LYS A 29 -8.31 15.82 -2.02
CA LYS A 29 -6.85 15.73 -2.10
C LYS A 29 -6.32 14.58 -1.26
N LEU A 30 -6.85 14.42 -0.05
CA LEU A 30 -6.46 13.35 0.87
C LEU A 30 -7.17 12.03 0.57
N ASN A 31 -8.42 12.07 0.13
CA ASN A 31 -9.21 10.91 -0.27
C ASN A 31 -9.12 10.61 -1.79
N ARG A 32 -7.95 10.81 -2.41
CA ARG A 32 -7.78 10.53 -3.84
C ARG A 32 -7.87 9.02 -4.09
N ASP A 33 -8.72 8.61 -5.03
CA ASP A 33 -8.98 7.21 -5.34
C ASP A 33 -9.46 6.41 -4.10
N ASP A 34 -10.26 7.06 -3.23
CA ASP A 34 -10.83 6.50 -2.00
C ASP A 34 -9.81 5.94 -0.99
N SER A 35 -8.60 6.50 -0.97
CA SER A 35 -7.52 6.07 -0.08
C SER A 35 -7.81 6.21 1.42
N LEU A 36 -8.80 7.03 1.81
CA LEU A 36 -9.22 7.17 3.21
C LEU A 36 -10.29 6.17 3.64
N LEU A 37 -10.90 5.45 2.69
CA LEU A 37 -12.02 4.55 2.98
C LEU A 37 -11.69 3.44 4.00
N PRO A 38 -10.50 2.79 3.98
CA PRO A 38 -10.15 1.81 5.01
C PRO A 38 -10.06 2.40 6.43
N PHE A 39 -9.55 3.64 6.55
CA PHE A 39 -9.44 4.32 7.84
C PHE A 39 -10.80 4.78 8.34
N HIS A 40 -11.64 5.33 7.45
CA HIS A 40 -13.02 5.67 7.77
C HIS A 40 -13.82 4.44 8.21
N ARG A 41 -13.59 3.27 7.61
CA ARG A 41 -14.24 2.01 8.02
C ARG A 41 -13.90 1.64 9.46
N ALA A 42 -12.62 1.71 9.84
CA ALA A 42 -12.20 1.45 11.22
C ALA A 42 -12.79 2.48 12.19
N TYR A 43 -12.78 3.75 11.81
CA TYR A 43 -13.41 4.84 12.56
C TYR A 43 -14.90 4.57 12.81
N SER A 44 -15.68 4.27 11.77
CA SER A 44 -17.12 4.02 11.87
C SER A 44 -17.42 2.78 12.72
N SER A 45 -16.63 1.71 12.58
CA SER A 45 -16.79 0.49 13.40
C SER A 45 -16.59 0.74 14.89
N LEU A 46 -15.64 1.60 15.26
CA LEU A 46 -15.41 2.01 16.66
C LEU A 46 -16.52 2.94 17.17
N GLN A 47 -16.98 3.87 16.32
CA GLN A 47 -18.09 4.77 16.66
C GLN A 47 -19.40 4.02 16.90
N GLU A 48 -19.70 2.98 16.10
CA GLU A 48 -20.87 2.11 16.29
C GLU A 48 -20.84 1.36 17.63
N GLN A 49 -19.64 1.10 18.18
CA GLN A 49 -19.44 0.54 19.51
C GLN A 49 -19.48 1.59 20.63
N GLY A 50 -19.73 2.87 20.29
CA GLY A 50 -19.74 3.97 21.24
C GLY A 50 -18.35 4.42 21.69
N ILE A 51 -17.28 4.01 21.00
CA ILE A 51 -15.89 4.35 21.33
C ILE A 51 -15.49 5.64 20.59
N PRO A 52 -15.19 6.74 21.30
CA PRO A 52 -14.70 7.96 20.67
C PRO A 52 -13.37 7.73 19.95
N VAL A 53 -13.24 8.24 18.72
CA VAL A 53 -12.01 8.14 17.92
C VAL A 53 -11.56 9.52 17.49
N ASN A 54 -10.27 9.85 17.70
CA ASN A 54 -9.69 11.10 17.23
C ASN A 54 -8.26 10.92 16.73
N THR A 55 -7.78 11.86 15.92
CA THR A 55 -6.36 11.95 15.58
C THR A 55 -5.54 12.46 16.76
N VAL A 56 -4.26 12.07 16.80
CA VAL A 56 -3.34 12.32 17.93
C VAL A 56 -3.23 13.79 18.35
N ASP A 57 -3.45 14.73 17.44
CA ASP A 57 -3.36 16.17 17.72
C ASP A 57 -4.36 16.62 18.78
N PHE A 58 -5.54 15.99 18.87
CA PHE A 58 -6.49 16.27 19.96
C PHE A 58 -5.93 15.87 21.32
N LEU A 59 -5.22 14.74 21.41
CA LEU A 59 -4.58 14.28 22.63
C LEU A 59 -3.42 15.20 23.03
N LEU A 60 -2.57 15.55 22.07
CA LEU A 60 -1.41 16.43 22.27
C LEU A 60 -1.81 17.85 22.69
N GLN A 61 -2.96 18.34 22.20
CA GLN A 61 -3.52 19.64 22.56
C GLN A 61 -4.35 19.61 23.87
N GLY A 62 -4.46 18.45 24.53
CA GLY A 62 -5.25 18.30 25.76
C GLY A 62 -6.76 18.45 25.55
N LYS A 63 -7.25 18.20 24.33
CA LYS A 63 -8.68 18.29 23.98
C LYS A 63 -9.46 17.02 24.30
N LEU A 64 -8.78 15.90 24.54
CA LEU A 64 -9.41 14.64 24.95
C LEU A 64 -9.57 14.58 26.48
N LYS A 65 -10.72 14.09 26.95
CA LYS A 65 -11.07 13.95 28.37
C LYS A 65 -11.30 12.49 28.79
N ALA A 66 -10.78 11.54 28.02
CA ALA A 66 -10.90 10.11 28.31
C ALA A 66 -10.00 9.73 29.50
N GLU A 67 -10.43 8.73 30.28
CA GLU A 67 -9.63 8.18 31.39
C GLU A 67 -8.49 7.30 30.88
N SER A 68 -8.71 6.63 29.74
CA SER A 68 -7.69 5.89 29.00
C SER A 68 -7.78 6.19 27.49
N ASN A 69 -6.63 6.39 26.86
CA ASN A 69 -6.48 6.65 25.43
C ASN A 69 -5.65 5.52 24.81
N GLN A 70 -6.30 4.67 24.05
CA GLN A 70 -5.67 3.60 23.29
C GLN A 70 -5.04 4.15 22.02
N TYR A 71 -3.72 4.11 21.97
CA TYR A 71 -2.93 4.76 20.94
C TYR A 71 -2.49 3.79 19.84
N PHE A 72 -2.75 4.18 18.59
CA PHE A 72 -2.29 3.48 17.39
C PHE A 72 -1.49 4.43 16.50
N SER A 73 -0.27 4.06 16.15
CA SER A 73 0.56 4.82 15.21
C SER A 73 0.54 4.19 13.81
N LEU A 74 0.33 5.01 12.79
CA LEU A 74 0.43 4.63 11.37
C LEU A 74 1.82 4.95 10.82
N GLY A 75 2.86 4.50 11.53
CA GLY A 75 4.27 4.68 11.15
C GLY A 75 4.92 5.97 11.66
N MET A 76 4.25 6.72 12.53
CA MET A 76 4.79 7.95 13.12
C MET A 76 5.59 7.66 14.38
N LEU A 77 6.90 7.94 14.34
CA LEU A 77 7.82 7.77 15.48
C LEU A 77 7.85 8.99 16.42
N ALA A 78 7.61 10.19 15.89
CA ALA A 78 7.93 11.45 16.56
C ALA A 78 7.17 11.68 17.87
N ASN A 79 5.94 11.15 17.99
CA ASN A 79 5.08 11.39 19.14
C ASN A 79 5.25 10.35 20.27
N ILE A 80 5.93 9.23 20.02
CA ILE A 80 6.00 8.09 20.96
C ILE A 80 6.60 8.52 22.30
N SER A 81 7.75 9.21 22.28
CA SER A 81 8.47 9.58 23.52
C SER A 81 7.68 10.55 24.40
N VAL A 82 6.80 11.37 23.81
CA VAL A 82 5.94 12.26 24.59
C VAL A 82 4.77 11.46 25.18
N LEU A 83 4.15 10.61 24.37
CA LEU A 83 2.95 9.87 24.75
C LEU A 83 3.22 8.74 25.75
N GLU A 84 4.38 8.08 25.70
CA GLU A 84 4.74 7.02 26.65
C GLU A 84 4.88 7.51 28.10
N THR A 85 5.12 8.81 28.31
CA THR A 85 5.22 9.42 29.65
C THR A 85 3.85 9.72 30.27
N ARG A 86 2.78 9.64 29.47
CA ARG A 86 1.43 9.97 29.91
C ARG A 86 0.76 8.76 30.56
N LYS A 87 0.19 8.97 31.74
CA LYS A 87 -0.51 7.91 32.50
C LYS A 87 -1.85 7.52 31.90
N ASP A 88 -2.43 8.37 31.07
CA ASP A 88 -3.72 8.16 30.41
C ASP A 88 -3.57 7.58 29.00
N VAL A 89 -2.39 7.05 28.63
CA VAL A 89 -2.11 6.51 27.29
C VAL A 89 -1.66 5.07 27.36
N GLU A 90 -2.24 4.24 26.49
CA GLU A 90 -1.86 2.84 26.29
C GLU A 90 -1.36 2.65 24.85
N LEU A 91 -0.09 2.30 24.66
CA LEU A 91 0.50 2.07 23.34
C LEU A 91 0.05 0.71 22.78
N LYS A 92 -1.07 0.69 22.07
CA LYS A 92 -1.70 -0.55 21.55
C LYS A 92 -1.02 -1.06 20.30
N GLY A 93 -0.95 -0.25 19.24
CA GLY A 93 -0.51 -0.72 17.93
C GLY A 93 0.45 0.23 17.20
N PHE A 94 1.50 -0.32 16.59
CA PHE A 94 2.34 0.40 15.64
C PHE A 94 2.29 -0.27 14.27
N LEU A 95 1.71 0.38 13.26
CA LEU A 95 1.48 -0.16 11.92
C LEU A 95 2.53 0.34 10.94
N ILE A 96 3.33 -0.58 10.41
CA ILE A 96 4.40 -0.30 9.44
C ILE A 96 3.87 -0.52 8.03
N MET A 97 3.41 0.56 7.41
CA MET A 97 2.87 0.50 6.05
C MET A 97 3.98 0.39 5.00
N GLU A 98 5.00 1.24 5.06
CA GLU A 98 6.05 1.30 4.04
C GLU A 98 7.19 0.28 4.26
N PRO A 99 7.79 -0.29 3.20
CA PRO A 99 8.87 -1.27 3.31
C PRO A 99 10.22 -0.61 3.61
N PRO A 100 11.27 -1.40 3.94
CA PRO A 100 12.59 -0.88 4.32
C PRO A 100 13.24 0.03 3.26
N VAL A 101 13.00 -0.23 1.97
CA VAL A 101 13.55 0.61 0.88
C VAL A 101 12.92 2.01 0.81
N VAL A 102 11.78 2.23 1.50
CA VAL A 102 11.05 3.50 1.58
C VAL A 102 11.21 4.17 2.95
N ALA A 103 11.12 3.42 4.04
CA ALA A 103 11.13 3.96 5.40
C ALA A 103 12.08 3.18 6.34
N PRO A 104 13.39 3.12 6.05
CA PRO A 104 14.34 2.29 6.80
C PRO A 104 14.43 2.65 8.29
N GLU A 105 14.27 3.93 8.64
CA GLU A 105 14.30 4.42 10.03
C GLU A 105 13.25 3.76 10.94
N ILE A 106 12.10 3.35 10.36
CA ILE A 106 11.07 2.66 11.13
C ILE A 106 11.54 1.24 11.49
N TYR A 107 12.28 0.60 10.58
CA TYR A 107 12.82 -0.74 10.79
C TYR A 107 14.00 -0.73 11.75
N ASP A 108 14.83 0.31 11.72
CA ASP A 108 15.90 0.52 12.70
C ASP A 108 15.35 0.68 14.13
N ALA A 109 14.12 1.19 14.26
CA ALA A 109 13.42 1.36 15.54
C ALA A 109 12.67 0.11 16.03
N LEU A 110 12.65 -1.01 15.28
CA LEU A 110 11.88 -2.21 15.66
C LEU A 110 12.20 -2.75 17.06
N PRO A 111 13.46 -2.85 17.52
CA PRO A 111 13.78 -3.27 18.87
C PRO A 111 13.03 -2.42 19.90
N ASP A 112 13.16 -1.10 19.80
CA ASP A 112 12.51 -0.15 20.71
C ASP A 112 10.98 -0.24 20.62
N LEU A 113 10.41 -0.30 19.41
CA LEU A 113 8.97 -0.38 19.20
C LEU A 113 8.36 -1.63 19.86
N THR A 114 9.01 -2.78 19.71
CA THR A 114 8.54 -4.05 20.29
C THR A 114 8.66 -4.10 21.82
N THR A 115 9.46 -3.23 22.45
CA THR A 115 9.45 -3.09 23.92
C THR A 115 8.29 -2.24 24.45
N ARG A 116 7.69 -1.39 23.60
CA ARG A 116 6.73 -0.35 24.01
C ARG A 116 5.29 -0.65 23.62
N PHE A 117 5.07 -1.21 22.45
CA PHE A 117 3.74 -1.47 21.91
C PHE A 117 3.25 -2.88 22.24
N GLU A 118 1.94 -3.02 22.49
CA GLU A 118 1.33 -4.34 22.65
C GLU A 118 1.44 -5.18 21.37
N GLY A 119 1.34 -4.55 20.20
CA GLY A 119 1.55 -5.16 18.89
C GLY A 119 2.23 -4.22 17.88
N VAL A 120 3.17 -4.77 17.10
CA VAL A 120 3.79 -4.11 15.95
C VAL A 120 3.40 -4.86 14.68
N TYR A 121 2.66 -4.18 13.79
CA TYR A 121 2.06 -4.76 12.60
C TYR A 121 2.94 -4.51 11.38
N ILE A 122 3.36 -5.60 10.73
CA ILE A 122 4.40 -5.62 9.71
C ILE A 122 4.08 -6.65 8.61
N HIS A 123 4.59 -6.43 7.40
CA HIS A 123 4.29 -7.28 6.23
C HIS A 123 4.76 -8.72 6.33
N ASN A 124 5.77 -9.03 7.13
CA ASN A 124 6.09 -10.41 7.52
C ASN A 124 6.74 -10.38 8.89
N THR A 125 6.63 -11.46 9.66
CA THR A 125 7.20 -11.55 11.02
C THR A 125 8.50 -12.37 11.05
N ILE A 126 9.01 -12.77 9.88
CA ILE A 126 10.15 -13.70 9.75
C ILE A 126 11.48 -12.98 9.51
N GLY A 127 11.48 -11.65 9.42
CA GLY A 127 12.70 -10.88 9.15
C GLY A 127 13.15 -10.91 7.69
N ASP A 128 12.26 -11.20 6.74
CA ASP A 128 12.61 -11.06 5.33
C ASP A 128 12.59 -9.58 4.94
N GLY A 129 13.74 -9.06 4.48
CA GLY A 129 13.94 -7.66 4.12
C GLY A 129 14.44 -6.74 5.24
N TYR A 130 14.49 -7.20 6.51
CA TYR A 130 14.88 -6.39 7.66
C TYR A 130 15.51 -7.23 8.80
N SER A 131 16.18 -6.59 9.76
CA SER A 131 16.83 -7.29 10.87
C SER A 131 15.86 -7.62 12.01
N LEU A 132 15.97 -8.81 12.59
CA LEU A 132 15.29 -9.20 13.84
C LEU A 132 16.17 -9.05 15.08
N ALA A 133 17.40 -8.53 14.95
CA ALA A 133 18.30 -8.36 16.07
C ALA A 133 17.70 -7.40 17.12
N GLY A 134 17.52 -7.90 18.36
CA GLY A 134 16.92 -7.13 19.45
C GLY A 134 15.40 -6.97 19.38
N VAL A 135 14.73 -7.58 18.40
CA VAL A 135 13.28 -7.49 18.22
C VAL A 135 12.57 -8.56 19.04
N ASP A 136 11.60 -8.17 19.86
CA ASP A 136 10.68 -9.12 20.50
C ASP A 136 9.65 -9.62 19.47
N GLN A 137 9.94 -10.77 18.87
CA GLN A 137 9.10 -11.40 17.84
C GLN A 137 7.71 -11.75 18.34
N SER A 138 7.51 -11.94 19.66
CA SER A 138 6.18 -12.22 20.23
C SER A 138 5.22 -11.03 20.12
N ARG A 139 5.74 -9.83 19.82
CA ARG A 139 4.99 -8.59 19.59
C ARG A 139 4.71 -8.31 18.12
N LEU A 140 5.36 -9.03 17.20
CA LEU A 140 5.11 -8.85 15.78
C LEU A 140 3.79 -9.48 15.36
N ARG A 141 3.03 -8.78 14.51
CA ARG A 141 1.78 -9.23 13.92
C ARG A 141 1.82 -8.99 12.42
N LYS A 142 1.19 -9.87 11.64
CA LYS A 142 1.08 -9.70 10.20
C LYS A 142 0.12 -8.53 9.90
N LEU A 143 0.58 -7.60 9.07
CA LEU A 143 -0.24 -6.57 8.44
C LEU A 143 -0.64 -7.03 7.03
N TYR A 144 -1.92 -6.94 6.72
CA TYR A 144 -2.43 -7.01 5.35
C TYR A 144 -2.73 -5.59 4.89
N TRP A 145 -2.28 -5.20 3.70
CA TRP A 145 -2.45 -3.80 3.26
C TRP A 145 -3.95 -3.45 3.16
N PRO A 146 -4.45 -2.45 3.92
CA PRO A 146 -5.87 -2.11 3.97
C PRO A 146 -6.43 -1.71 2.62
N GLN A 147 -7.58 -2.26 2.25
CA GLN A 147 -8.19 -2.08 0.93
C GLN A 147 -9.56 -1.38 0.95
N PRO A 148 -9.86 -0.50 -0.02
CA PRO A 148 -11.06 0.34 -0.01
C PRO A 148 -12.36 -0.38 -0.37
N TYR A 149 -12.38 -1.33 -1.31
CA TYR A 149 -13.65 -1.87 -1.84
C TYR A 149 -13.83 -3.37 -1.59
N LEU A 150 -15.08 -3.81 -1.52
CA LEU A 150 -15.47 -5.21 -1.73
C LEU A 150 -15.90 -5.36 -3.19
N GLY A 151 -15.19 -6.22 -3.95
CA GLY A 151 -15.44 -6.38 -5.37
C GLY A 151 -14.83 -5.28 -6.26
N VAL A 152 -15.22 -5.32 -7.53
CA VAL A 152 -14.69 -4.46 -8.60
C VAL A 152 -15.42 -3.11 -8.66
N ILE A 153 -14.82 -2.12 -9.33
CA ILE A 153 -15.49 -0.85 -9.61
C ILE A 153 -16.13 -0.94 -10.99
N ASP A 154 -17.43 -1.29 -11.05
CA ASP A 154 -18.12 -1.69 -12.28
C ASP A 154 -17.92 -0.74 -13.46
N ARG A 155 -18.00 0.58 -13.24
CA ARG A 155 -17.81 1.60 -14.31
C ARG A 155 -16.44 1.53 -14.99
N TYR A 156 -15.40 1.10 -14.27
CA TYR A 156 -14.05 0.97 -14.78
C TYR A 156 -13.77 -0.45 -15.26
N TRP A 157 -14.22 -1.42 -14.48
CA TRP A 157 -14.03 -2.85 -14.78
C TRP A 157 -14.71 -3.24 -16.09
N SER A 158 -15.94 -2.76 -16.34
CA SER A 158 -16.72 -3.06 -17.55
C SER A 158 -16.22 -2.42 -18.84
N ASN A 159 -15.19 -1.55 -18.79
CA ASN A 159 -14.63 -0.96 -20.01
C ASN A 159 -14.06 -2.04 -20.93
N ALA A 160 -14.68 -2.21 -22.10
CA ALA A 160 -14.24 -3.15 -23.13
C ALA A 160 -13.17 -2.55 -24.08
N ASN A 161 -13.11 -1.21 -24.18
CA ASN A 161 -12.19 -0.51 -25.07
C ASN A 161 -10.84 -0.29 -24.38
N ARG A 162 -10.07 -1.37 -24.28
CA ARG A 162 -8.74 -1.37 -23.63
C ARG A 162 -7.62 -1.38 -24.65
N LEU A 163 -6.68 -0.46 -24.51
CA LEU A 163 -5.42 -0.44 -25.23
C LEU A 163 -4.64 -1.73 -24.94
N ASN A 164 -4.21 -2.40 -26.00
CA ASN A 164 -3.26 -3.52 -25.90
C ASN A 164 -1.85 -2.98 -25.64
N ARG A 165 -1.66 -2.46 -24.42
CA ARG A 165 -0.44 -1.80 -23.93
C ARG A 165 -0.36 -1.98 -22.40
N VAL A 166 0.82 -1.71 -21.87
CA VAL A 166 1.13 -1.72 -20.44
C VAL A 166 1.05 -0.30 -19.89
N ALA A 167 0.22 -0.07 -18.87
CA ALA A 167 0.30 1.13 -18.05
C ALA A 167 1.34 0.97 -16.94
N VAL A 168 1.99 2.05 -16.56
CA VAL A 168 2.80 2.13 -15.33
C VAL A 168 2.33 3.36 -14.58
N ILE A 169 1.87 3.21 -13.34
CA ILE A 169 1.50 4.35 -12.48
C ILE A 169 2.46 4.38 -11.30
N ASN A 170 3.41 5.31 -11.31
CA ASN A 170 4.42 5.41 -10.26
C ASN A 170 5.00 6.83 -10.17
N GLY A 171 5.15 7.38 -8.95
CA GLY A 171 5.70 8.73 -8.74
C GLY A 171 7.17 8.77 -8.27
N ASN A 172 7.69 7.68 -7.70
CA ASN A 172 9.05 7.66 -7.17
C ASN A 172 9.95 6.73 -7.99
N HIS A 173 11.16 7.19 -8.27
CA HIS A 173 12.12 6.51 -9.13
C HIS A 173 13.46 6.31 -8.44
N LYS A 174 13.58 6.51 -7.12
CA LYS A 174 14.83 6.26 -6.40
C LYS A 174 14.55 5.66 -5.03
N PRO A 175 15.11 4.48 -4.71
CA PRO A 175 14.98 3.88 -3.39
C PRO A 175 15.94 4.54 -2.38
N ARG A 176 15.66 4.38 -1.09
CA ARG A 176 16.56 4.83 -0.01
C ARG A 176 17.62 3.78 0.32
N ILE A 177 17.27 2.49 0.21
CA ILE A 177 18.19 1.34 0.34
C ILE A 177 18.21 0.56 -0.97
N ARG A 178 19.34 -0.05 -1.31
CA ARG A 178 19.52 -0.75 -2.60
C ARG A 178 19.23 -2.24 -2.57
N ASN A 179 19.33 -2.89 -1.41
CA ASN A 179 19.09 -4.33 -1.32
C ASN A 179 17.61 -4.64 -1.56
N GLY A 180 17.30 -5.61 -2.42
CA GLY A 180 15.94 -6.07 -2.72
C GLY A 180 15.01 -5.07 -3.43
N GLU A 181 15.48 -3.88 -3.79
CA GLU A 181 14.66 -2.84 -4.41
C GLU A 181 14.21 -3.20 -5.83
N LEU A 182 12.99 -2.80 -6.20
CA LEU A 182 12.41 -3.08 -7.52
C LEU A 182 12.26 -1.83 -8.40
N TYR A 183 12.77 -0.67 -7.98
CA TYR A 183 12.77 0.54 -8.80
C TYR A 183 13.65 0.37 -10.04
N SER A 184 14.82 -0.26 -9.90
CA SER A 184 15.74 -0.44 -11.04
C SER A 184 15.15 -1.42 -12.04
N LYS A 185 14.59 -2.52 -11.52
CA LYS A 185 13.87 -3.53 -12.29
C LYS A 185 12.65 -2.95 -13.01
N ARG A 186 11.92 -2.03 -12.37
CA ARG A 186 10.82 -1.28 -13.01
C ARG A 186 11.32 -0.41 -14.16
N ILE A 187 12.44 0.30 -13.97
CA ILE A 187 13.04 1.14 -15.04
C ILE A 187 13.54 0.28 -16.20
N GLU A 188 14.17 -0.85 -15.91
CA GLU A 188 14.61 -1.83 -16.90
C GLU A 188 13.44 -2.32 -17.75
N ALA A 189 12.34 -2.75 -17.12
CA ALA A 189 11.13 -3.19 -17.81
C ALA A 189 10.52 -2.07 -18.68
N MET A 190 10.39 -0.86 -18.12
CA MET A 190 9.87 0.30 -18.87
C MET A 190 10.74 0.65 -20.08
N ALA A 191 12.06 0.65 -19.93
CA ALA A 191 12.97 0.95 -21.03
C ALA A 191 12.91 -0.12 -22.13
N ALA A 192 12.77 -1.39 -21.77
CA ALA A 192 12.60 -2.47 -22.73
C ALA A 192 11.27 -2.37 -23.48
N LEU A 193 10.16 -2.21 -22.76
CA LEU A 193 8.83 -2.08 -23.36
C LEU A 193 8.67 -0.79 -24.18
N ALA A 194 9.39 0.29 -23.84
CA ALA A 194 9.40 1.52 -24.61
C ALA A 194 9.93 1.29 -26.04
N ARG A 195 10.97 0.47 -26.21
CA ARG A 195 11.52 0.10 -27.53
C ARG A 195 10.49 -0.63 -28.39
N LEU A 196 9.56 -1.34 -27.76
CA LEU A 196 8.49 -2.11 -28.42
C LEU A 196 7.21 -1.28 -28.65
N GLY A 197 7.18 -0.01 -28.24
CA GLY A 197 5.97 0.83 -28.28
C GLY A 197 4.87 0.38 -27.32
N ALA A 198 5.18 -0.51 -26.37
CA ALA A 198 4.19 -1.29 -25.62
C ALA A 198 3.76 -0.65 -24.30
N VAL A 199 4.36 0.46 -23.85
CA VAL A 199 4.17 0.99 -22.49
C VAL A 199 3.89 2.50 -22.47
N ASP A 200 3.11 2.92 -21.47
CA ASP A 200 2.92 4.32 -21.08
C ASP A 200 3.17 4.50 -19.58
N LEU A 201 3.89 5.58 -19.22
CA LEU A 201 4.23 5.94 -17.85
C LEU A 201 3.41 7.14 -17.38
N TYR A 202 2.69 6.96 -16.28
CA TYR A 202 1.99 7.99 -15.53
C TYR A 202 2.66 8.20 -14.18
N GLY A 203 2.84 9.46 -13.79
CA GLY A 203 3.40 9.84 -12.51
C GLY A 203 4.04 11.22 -12.52
N THR A 204 4.08 11.85 -11.35
CA THR A 204 4.73 13.15 -11.18
C THR A 204 6.23 12.99 -10.95
N GLY A 205 7.02 13.98 -11.39
CA GLY A 205 8.44 14.07 -11.04
C GLY A 205 9.43 13.35 -11.97
N TRP A 206 8.97 12.56 -12.94
CA TRP A 206 9.85 11.89 -13.92
C TRP A 206 10.57 12.87 -14.86
N ASN A 207 9.98 14.03 -15.13
CA ASN A 207 10.55 15.08 -15.99
C ASN A 207 11.61 15.95 -15.27
N LYS A 208 11.77 15.82 -13.95
CA LYS A 208 12.75 16.61 -13.18
C LYS A 208 14.16 16.09 -13.45
N TRP A 209 15.05 16.94 -13.96
CA TRP A 209 16.38 16.52 -14.46
C TRP A 209 17.59 17.05 -13.67
N TRP A 210 17.44 18.10 -12.85
CA TRP A 210 18.49 18.60 -11.94
C TRP A 210 18.18 18.30 -10.47
N THR A 211 17.97 17.02 -10.15
CA THR A 211 17.80 16.62 -8.76
C THR A 211 18.75 15.49 -8.40
N ARG A 212 19.11 15.36 -7.12
CA ARG A 212 19.86 14.20 -6.61
C ARG A 212 19.16 12.86 -6.90
N ARG A 213 17.85 12.88 -7.21
CA ARG A 213 17.09 11.69 -7.64
C ARG A 213 17.42 11.30 -9.08
N SER A 214 17.54 12.29 -9.97
CA SER A 214 17.86 12.14 -11.39
C SER A 214 19.28 11.65 -11.68
N LEU A 215 20.20 11.72 -10.70
CA LEU A 215 21.57 11.19 -10.79
C LEU A 215 21.67 9.69 -10.48
N TRP A 216 20.55 9.03 -10.17
CA TRP A 216 20.56 7.60 -9.95
C TRP A 216 20.75 6.85 -11.27
N LEU A 217 21.80 6.01 -11.33
CA LEU A 217 22.31 5.44 -12.58
C LEU A 217 21.25 4.73 -13.45
N PRO A 218 20.35 3.86 -12.90
CA PRO A 218 19.29 3.25 -13.70
C PRO A 218 18.38 4.27 -14.40
N TYR A 219 17.97 5.33 -13.70
CA TYR A 219 17.16 6.40 -14.29
C TYR A 219 17.95 7.18 -15.35
N TRP A 220 19.19 7.57 -15.04
CA TRP A 220 20.00 8.38 -15.94
C TRP A 220 20.26 7.67 -17.28
N LEU A 221 20.64 6.39 -17.25
CA LEU A 221 20.89 5.59 -18.46
C LEU A 221 19.66 5.43 -19.34
N ASN A 222 18.47 5.38 -18.74
CA ASN A 222 17.22 5.11 -19.44
C ASN A 222 16.36 6.36 -19.67
N ARG A 223 16.85 7.55 -19.34
CA ARG A 223 16.05 8.78 -19.31
C ARG A 223 15.35 9.05 -20.65
N SER A 224 16.03 8.87 -21.77
CA SER A 224 15.43 9.11 -23.10
C SER A 224 14.22 8.22 -23.34
N ALA A 225 14.34 6.92 -23.06
CA ALA A 225 13.24 5.97 -23.17
C ALA A 225 12.09 6.34 -22.24
N LEU A 226 12.40 6.63 -20.97
CA LEU A 226 11.40 7.02 -19.96
C LEU A 226 10.63 8.29 -20.33
N MET A 227 11.30 9.29 -20.93
CA MET A 227 10.64 10.52 -21.38
C MET A 227 9.77 10.29 -22.61
N SER A 228 10.13 9.37 -23.49
CA SER A 228 9.33 9.04 -24.69
C SER A 228 7.97 8.42 -24.35
N ILE A 229 7.86 7.77 -23.19
CA ILE A 229 6.63 7.09 -22.73
C ILE A 229 5.89 7.87 -21.64
N ASN A 230 6.41 9.02 -21.20
CA ASN A 230 5.82 9.80 -20.12
C ASN A 230 4.54 10.51 -20.56
N ARG A 231 3.43 10.22 -19.87
CA ARG A 231 2.10 10.79 -20.10
C ARG A 231 1.68 11.81 -19.03
N GLY A 232 2.57 12.13 -18.10
CA GLY A 232 2.30 13.09 -17.02
C GLY A 232 1.58 12.48 -15.83
N ALA A 233 0.91 13.31 -15.03
CA ALA A 233 0.13 12.83 -13.89
C ALA A 233 -1.17 12.15 -14.35
N CYS A 234 -1.59 11.10 -13.64
CA CYS A 234 -2.96 10.60 -13.74
C CYS A 234 -3.85 11.32 -12.71
N THR A 235 -5.06 11.74 -13.13
CA THR A 235 -6.04 12.37 -12.23
C THR A 235 -6.74 11.32 -11.38
N SER A 236 -7.23 10.23 -12.01
CA SER A 236 -7.69 9.03 -11.34
C SER A 236 -6.87 7.83 -11.80
N LYS A 237 -6.41 7.03 -10.83
CA LYS A 237 -5.74 5.75 -11.10
C LYS A 237 -6.69 4.80 -11.80
N TYR A 238 -7.90 4.63 -11.29
CA TYR A 238 -8.85 3.64 -11.82
C TYR A 238 -9.31 3.96 -13.24
N GLU A 239 -9.59 5.22 -13.54
CA GLU A 239 -9.88 5.64 -14.92
C GLU A 239 -8.70 5.34 -15.84
N THR A 240 -7.48 5.67 -15.40
CA THR A 240 -6.28 5.42 -16.18
C THR A 240 -6.08 3.93 -16.43
N LEU A 241 -6.11 3.10 -15.39
CA LEU A 241 -5.97 1.65 -15.50
C LEU A 241 -7.03 1.07 -16.41
N SER A 242 -8.30 1.47 -16.26
CA SER A 242 -9.43 0.95 -17.07
C SER A 242 -9.24 1.03 -18.59
N ARG A 243 -8.35 1.88 -19.08
CA ARG A 243 -8.03 2.06 -20.51
C ARG A 243 -6.95 1.11 -21.02
N TYR A 244 -6.31 0.32 -20.17
CA TYR A 244 -5.20 -0.58 -20.53
C TYR A 244 -5.54 -2.02 -20.20
N ARG A 245 -5.06 -2.93 -21.06
CA ARG A 245 -5.13 -4.38 -20.79
C ARG A 245 -4.23 -4.77 -19.63
N PHE A 246 -3.02 -4.21 -19.58
CA PHE A 246 -1.99 -4.61 -18.62
C PHE A 246 -1.48 -3.43 -17.79
N CYS A 247 -1.02 -3.70 -16.58
CA CYS A 247 -0.30 -2.73 -15.74
C CYS A 247 0.96 -3.36 -15.16
N LEU A 248 2.09 -2.65 -15.23
CA LEU A 248 3.35 -3.04 -14.59
C LEU A 248 3.22 -2.83 -13.07
N CYS A 249 2.77 -3.89 -12.40
CA CYS A 249 2.38 -3.89 -11.00
C CYS A 249 3.56 -4.32 -10.11
N PHE A 250 4.62 -3.51 -10.13
CA PHE A 250 5.82 -3.81 -9.35
C PHE A 250 5.77 -3.13 -7.99
N GLU A 251 6.00 -3.91 -6.95
CA GLU A 251 6.21 -3.37 -5.61
C GLU A 251 7.49 -2.56 -5.51
N ASN A 252 7.68 -1.88 -4.38
CA ASN A 252 8.92 -1.10 -4.16
C ASN A 252 10.13 -2.00 -3.85
N MET A 253 9.87 -3.19 -3.30
CA MET A 253 10.87 -4.16 -2.88
C MET A 253 10.32 -5.58 -3.06
N GLN A 254 11.21 -6.54 -3.35
CA GLN A 254 10.92 -7.95 -3.19
C GLN A 254 11.01 -8.31 -1.70
N MET A 255 9.88 -8.59 -1.06
CA MET A 255 9.81 -8.90 0.37
C MET A 255 8.61 -9.80 0.64
N THR A 256 8.81 -10.90 1.35
CA THR A 256 7.76 -11.86 1.73
C THR A 256 6.60 -11.13 2.37
N GLY A 257 5.39 -11.46 1.94
CA GLY A 257 4.17 -10.89 2.48
C GLY A 257 3.86 -9.44 2.09
N TYR A 258 4.75 -8.75 1.37
CA TYR A 258 4.58 -7.35 0.99
C TYR A 258 3.77 -7.22 -0.30
N VAL A 259 2.45 -7.12 -0.14
CA VAL A 259 1.47 -6.89 -1.20
C VAL A 259 0.67 -5.65 -0.84
N THR A 260 0.71 -4.64 -1.69
CA THR A 260 0.11 -3.31 -1.44
C THR A 260 -1.11 -3.04 -2.30
N GLU A 261 -1.61 -1.81 -2.30
CA GLU A 261 -2.73 -1.37 -3.13
C GLU A 261 -2.54 -1.62 -4.63
N LYS A 262 -1.28 -1.72 -5.11
CA LYS A 262 -0.99 -1.76 -6.56
C LYS A 262 -1.70 -2.89 -7.29
N ILE A 263 -1.69 -4.11 -6.73
CA ILE A 263 -2.35 -5.25 -7.37
C ILE A 263 -3.87 -5.10 -7.32
N PHE A 264 -4.41 -4.69 -6.17
CA PHE A 264 -5.85 -4.49 -6.00
C PHE A 264 -6.38 -3.37 -6.89
N ASP A 265 -5.63 -2.28 -7.07
CA ASP A 265 -5.96 -1.19 -8.00
C ASP A 265 -6.18 -1.70 -9.43
N CYS A 266 -5.37 -2.68 -9.86
CA CYS A 266 -5.52 -3.34 -11.15
C CYS A 266 -6.81 -4.18 -11.19
N LEU A 267 -7.06 -4.99 -10.15
CA LEU A 267 -8.23 -5.86 -10.06
C LEU A 267 -9.53 -5.06 -10.05
N TYR A 268 -9.59 -3.96 -9.29
CA TYR A 268 -10.75 -3.06 -9.23
C TYR A 268 -11.13 -2.48 -10.58
N ALA A 269 -10.12 -2.07 -11.37
CA ALA A 269 -10.31 -1.48 -12.69
C ALA A 269 -10.38 -2.50 -13.82
N GLY A 270 -10.22 -3.80 -13.53
CA GLY A 270 -10.23 -4.88 -14.51
C GLY A 270 -9.02 -4.92 -15.45
N THR A 271 -7.91 -4.30 -15.06
CA THR A 271 -6.62 -4.36 -15.75
C THR A 271 -5.82 -5.54 -15.21
N ILE A 272 -5.10 -6.26 -16.07
CA ILE A 272 -4.30 -7.40 -15.67
C ILE A 272 -2.98 -6.92 -15.04
N PRO A 273 -2.70 -7.28 -13.77
CA PRO A 273 -1.44 -6.93 -13.12
C PRO A 273 -0.31 -7.83 -13.62
N LEU A 274 0.74 -7.21 -14.15
CA LEU A 274 2.05 -7.82 -14.41
C LEU A 274 2.88 -7.68 -13.14
N TYR A 275 2.88 -8.70 -12.30
CA TYR A 275 3.31 -8.60 -10.91
C TYR A 275 4.78 -8.97 -10.69
N LEU A 276 5.45 -8.17 -9.86
CA LEU A 276 6.75 -8.49 -9.24
C LEU A 276 6.82 -7.82 -7.86
N GLY A 277 7.09 -8.60 -6.81
CA GLY A 277 7.02 -8.12 -5.42
C GLY A 277 7.26 -9.25 -4.43
N ALA A 278 6.29 -9.50 -3.55
CA ALA A 278 6.29 -10.64 -2.63
C ALA A 278 6.61 -11.98 -3.31
N PRO A 279 7.68 -12.70 -2.92
CA PRO A 279 8.01 -14.01 -3.47
C PRO A 279 6.90 -15.06 -3.28
N ASP A 280 6.16 -14.94 -2.18
CA ASP A 280 5.07 -15.80 -1.72
C ASP A 280 3.68 -15.37 -2.23
N ILE A 281 3.60 -14.50 -3.24
CA ILE A 281 2.34 -13.93 -3.76
C ILE A 281 1.27 -14.99 -4.08
N ALA A 282 1.63 -16.19 -4.54
CA ALA A 282 0.69 -17.27 -4.83
C ALA A 282 -0.06 -17.80 -3.59
N SER A 283 0.47 -17.56 -2.38
CA SER A 283 -0.21 -17.86 -1.11
C SER A 283 -1.16 -16.74 -0.66
N LEU A 284 -1.08 -15.56 -1.30
CA LEU A 284 -1.75 -14.34 -0.90
C LEU A 284 -2.86 -13.94 -1.86
N ILE A 285 -2.66 -14.20 -3.15
CA ILE A 285 -3.54 -13.87 -4.28
C ILE A 285 -3.57 -15.08 -5.22
N PRO A 286 -4.74 -15.50 -5.75
CA PRO A 286 -4.83 -16.58 -6.73
C PRO A 286 -3.95 -16.34 -7.95
N SER A 287 -3.19 -17.36 -8.38
CA SER A 287 -2.20 -17.23 -9.46
C SER A 287 -2.83 -16.97 -10.82
N GLU A 288 -4.14 -17.20 -10.93
CA GLU A 288 -4.96 -16.96 -12.10
C GLU A 288 -5.37 -15.48 -12.23
N ALA A 289 -5.27 -14.68 -11.15
CA ALA A 289 -5.68 -13.28 -11.12
C ALA A 289 -4.59 -12.29 -11.57
N TYR A 290 -3.38 -12.77 -11.85
CA TYR A 290 -2.25 -11.94 -12.24
C TYR A 290 -1.27 -12.69 -13.15
N ILE A 291 -0.40 -11.94 -13.81
CA ILE A 291 0.70 -12.52 -14.59
C ILE A 291 1.99 -12.31 -13.80
N ASP A 292 2.60 -13.42 -13.40
CA ASP A 292 3.84 -13.41 -12.66
C ASP A 292 5.04 -13.13 -13.58
N CYS A 293 5.68 -11.98 -13.42
CA CYS A 293 6.80 -11.57 -14.27
C CYS A 293 8.04 -12.47 -14.12
N ARG A 294 8.14 -13.27 -13.05
CA ARG A 294 9.24 -14.22 -12.84
C ARG A 294 9.23 -15.40 -13.81
N LYS A 295 8.11 -15.63 -14.50
CA LYS A 295 7.96 -16.70 -15.50
C LYS A 295 8.66 -16.39 -16.83
N PHE A 296 9.08 -15.15 -17.05
CA PHE A 296 9.70 -14.72 -18.30
C PHE A 296 11.21 -14.51 -18.12
N THR A 297 11.97 -14.87 -19.13
CA THR A 297 13.42 -14.67 -19.17
C THR A 297 13.79 -13.28 -19.70
N SER A 298 12.89 -12.63 -20.43
CA SER A 298 13.07 -11.26 -20.93
C SER A 298 11.75 -10.48 -21.06
N TRP A 299 11.84 -9.15 -21.09
CA TRP A 299 10.68 -8.27 -21.31
C TRP A 299 10.12 -8.37 -22.73
N ASP A 300 10.97 -8.69 -23.71
CA ASP A 300 10.59 -8.93 -25.10
C ASP A 300 9.76 -10.22 -25.21
N GLU A 301 10.18 -11.31 -24.55
CA GLU A 301 9.41 -12.56 -24.43
C GLU A 301 8.07 -12.33 -23.72
N MET A 302 8.09 -11.65 -22.57
CA MET A 302 6.87 -11.29 -21.85
C MET A 302 5.90 -10.54 -22.78
N TRP A 303 6.35 -9.49 -23.46
CA TRP A 303 5.48 -8.73 -24.35
C TRP A 303 4.96 -9.57 -25.52
N HIS A 304 5.79 -10.45 -26.10
CA HIS A 304 5.36 -11.33 -27.18
C HIS A 304 4.20 -12.24 -26.74
N GLU A 305 4.29 -12.84 -25.55
CA GLU A 305 3.21 -13.68 -25.00
C GLU A 305 1.96 -12.85 -24.70
N LEU A 306 2.10 -11.72 -24.00
CA LEU A 306 0.99 -10.83 -23.65
C LEU A 306 0.24 -10.33 -24.89
N ASN A 307 0.97 -9.95 -25.94
CA ASN A 307 0.42 -9.44 -27.18
C ASN A 307 -0.32 -10.53 -28.00
N GLY A 308 0.03 -11.80 -27.78
CA GLY A 308 -0.62 -12.96 -28.41
C GLY A 308 -1.82 -13.52 -27.65
N MET A 309 -2.15 -13.00 -26.47
CA MET A 309 -3.25 -13.50 -25.66
C MET A 309 -4.61 -13.29 -26.34
N SER A 310 -5.43 -14.36 -26.35
CA SER A 310 -6.82 -14.28 -26.77
C SER A 310 -7.68 -13.52 -25.75
N GLU A 311 -8.81 -12.97 -26.20
CA GLU A 311 -9.79 -12.34 -25.30
C GLU A 311 -10.29 -13.29 -24.22
N ASN A 312 -10.40 -14.60 -24.51
CA ASN A 312 -10.80 -15.59 -23.52
C ASN A 312 -9.76 -15.72 -22.38
N GLN A 313 -8.48 -15.73 -22.70
CA GLN A 313 -7.41 -15.76 -21.70
C GLN A 313 -7.40 -14.47 -20.87
N ILE A 314 -7.55 -13.31 -21.53
CA ILE A 314 -7.63 -12.01 -20.87
C ILE A 314 -8.82 -11.96 -19.91
N ASN A 315 -10.00 -12.37 -20.36
CA ASN A 315 -11.21 -12.35 -19.54
C ASN A 315 -11.14 -13.35 -18.39
N ALA A 316 -10.55 -14.54 -18.59
CA ALA A 316 -10.35 -15.51 -17.51
C ALA A 316 -9.52 -14.92 -16.35
N ILE A 317 -8.43 -14.20 -16.65
CA ILE A 317 -7.61 -13.55 -15.62
C ILE A 317 -8.38 -12.44 -14.90
N ARG A 318 -9.11 -11.61 -15.66
CA ARG A 318 -9.91 -10.51 -15.10
C ARG A 318 -11.02 -11.02 -14.17
N GLU A 319 -11.69 -12.10 -14.56
CA GLU A 319 -12.74 -12.75 -13.76
C GLU A 319 -12.18 -13.47 -12.53
N ALA A 320 -10.99 -14.08 -12.63
CA ALA A 320 -10.29 -14.62 -11.46
C ALA A 320 -10.01 -13.51 -10.42
N GLY A 321 -9.57 -12.34 -10.89
CA GLY A 321 -9.40 -11.14 -10.06
C GLY A 321 -10.71 -10.67 -9.41
N ARG A 322 -11.80 -10.59 -10.18
CA ARG A 322 -13.14 -10.23 -9.67
C ARG A 322 -13.61 -11.22 -8.61
N THR A 323 -13.44 -12.51 -8.85
CA THR A 323 -13.83 -13.59 -7.93
C THR A 323 -13.09 -13.47 -6.62
N PHE A 324 -11.76 -13.25 -6.67
CA PHE A 324 -10.95 -13.06 -5.47
C PHE A 324 -11.41 -11.86 -4.65
N LEU A 325 -11.70 -10.70 -5.26
CA LEU A 325 -12.17 -9.51 -4.55
C LEU A 325 -13.53 -9.71 -3.84
N GLY A 326 -14.28 -10.75 -4.20
CA GLY A 326 -15.54 -11.13 -3.55
C GLY A 326 -15.43 -12.33 -2.60
N SER A 327 -14.23 -12.86 -2.37
CA SER A 327 -14.01 -14.09 -1.61
C SER A 327 -13.72 -13.82 -0.12
N GLU A 328 -13.85 -14.85 0.71
CA GLU A 328 -13.51 -14.77 2.14
C GLU A 328 -12.02 -14.51 2.35
N GLU A 329 -11.14 -15.06 1.50
CA GLU A 329 -9.69 -14.87 1.60
C GLU A 329 -9.26 -13.40 1.42
N TYR A 330 -10.07 -12.61 0.72
CA TYR A 330 -9.84 -11.19 0.52
C TYR A 330 -10.22 -10.34 1.75
N LEU A 331 -11.10 -10.84 2.63
CA LEU A 331 -11.58 -10.07 3.78
C LEU A 331 -10.46 -9.64 4.73
N LYS A 332 -9.37 -10.39 4.84
CA LYS A 332 -8.19 -10.00 5.64
C LYS A 332 -7.55 -8.67 5.20
N TYR A 333 -7.72 -8.27 3.93
CA TYR A 333 -7.26 -6.99 3.42
C TYR A 333 -8.32 -5.89 3.61
N TYR A 334 -9.59 -6.21 3.35
CA TYR A 334 -10.70 -5.27 3.51
C TYR A 334 -10.95 -4.91 4.99
N ASN A 335 -10.90 -5.88 5.89
CA ASN A 335 -11.13 -5.69 7.32
C ASN A 335 -9.86 -5.43 8.12
N SER A 336 -8.70 -5.25 7.48
CA SER A 336 -7.42 -5.20 8.19
C SER A 336 -7.39 -4.18 9.35
N LEU A 337 -7.76 -2.92 9.11
CA LEU A 337 -7.73 -1.90 10.17
C LEU A 337 -8.82 -2.12 11.24
N PRO A 338 -10.10 -2.39 10.89
CA PRO A 338 -11.10 -2.77 11.88
C PRO A 338 -10.67 -3.94 12.77
N GLU A 339 -10.11 -5.01 12.21
CA GLU A 339 -9.64 -6.17 13.00
C GLU A 339 -8.51 -5.77 13.96
N ILE A 340 -7.56 -4.95 13.51
CA ILE A 340 -6.45 -4.48 14.33
C ILE A 340 -6.93 -3.59 15.48
N MET A 341 -7.83 -2.64 15.20
CA MET A 341 -8.20 -1.57 16.14
C MET A 341 -9.41 -1.93 17.03
N CYS A 342 -10.35 -2.74 16.55
CA CYS A 342 -11.54 -3.10 17.34
C CYS A 342 -11.28 -4.28 18.28
N GLN A 343 -10.51 -5.30 17.87
CA GLN A 343 -10.22 -6.46 18.74
C GLN A 343 -9.42 -6.07 19.98
N THR A 344 -8.53 -5.09 19.83
CA THR A 344 -7.71 -4.52 20.91
C THR A 344 -8.52 -3.59 21.82
N ALA A 345 -9.54 -2.91 21.29
CA ALA A 345 -10.39 -2.01 22.05
C ALA A 345 -11.40 -2.73 22.98
N THR A 346 -11.84 -3.94 22.62
CA THR A 346 -12.79 -4.74 23.42
C THR A 346 -12.14 -5.63 24.48
N ALA A 347 -10.80 -5.70 24.54
CA ALA A 347 -10.07 -6.62 25.43
C ALA A 347 -9.83 -6.08 26.85
N THR A 348 -10.48 -4.98 27.22
CA THR A 348 -10.47 -4.35 28.57
C THR A 348 -11.84 -4.42 29.19
#